data_AF-A0A542DMC2-F1
#
_entry.id   AF-A0A542DMC2-F1
#
_cell.length_a   1.000
_cell.length_b   1.000
_cell.length_c   1.000
_cell.angle_alpha   90.00
_cell.angle_beta   90.00
_cell.angle_gamma   90.00
#
_symmetry.space_group_name_H-M   'P 1'
#
loop_
_entity.id
_entity.type
_entity.pdbx_description
1 polymer ?
#
loop_
_entity_poly.entity_id
_entity_poly.type
_entity_poly.pdbx_seq_one_letter_code
_entity_poly.pdbx_strand_id
1 'polypeptide(L)'
;MPRSLSMVVVVSAVTAMLTAPAAAARASTIEVDKELTYTCEFPYLVPQELSGTVRVSLPDSVAVGERFRAHSDVTIALTLNEDIVTVLNLLEAATFDGAARADVDADINGLRATLGIPGLRIPRTEVPVEQSLPVDITGTMPSLIAYEPGTLTLAAGAEFTATIDARRADGSPIELGEFDVSCAITETEPPQDPHLATIPITE
;
A
#
# COMPACT_ATOMS: atom_id res chain seq x y z
N MET A 1 -33.01 54.87 -61.96
CA MET A 1 -33.85 54.18 -60.96
C MET A 1 -34.53 53.01 -61.66
N PRO A 2 -34.68 51.79 -61.11
CA PRO A 2 -34.06 51.13 -59.95
C PRO A 2 -33.33 49.81 -60.34
N ARG A 3 -33.00 49.03 -59.31
CA ARG A 3 -32.10 47.87 -59.19
C ARG A 3 -32.69 46.55 -59.72
N SER A 4 -31.83 45.59 -60.11
CA SER A 4 -32.04 44.16 -59.79
C SER A 4 -30.73 43.36 -59.87
N LEU A 5 -30.59 42.40 -58.96
CA LEU A 5 -29.37 41.77 -58.46
C LEU A 5 -28.74 40.71 -59.40
N SER A 6 -27.40 40.68 -59.45
CA SER A 6 -26.61 39.55 -59.95
C SER A 6 -26.49 38.45 -58.89
N MET A 7 -26.80 37.22 -59.28
CA MET A 7 -26.56 35.99 -58.53
C MET A 7 -25.16 35.47 -58.90
N VAL A 8 -24.19 35.57 -57.98
CA VAL A 8 -22.86 34.96 -58.12
C VAL A 8 -22.80 33.76 -57.19
N VAL A 9 -22.59 32.58 -57.78
CA VAL A 9 -22.35 31.33 -57.04
C VAL A 9 -20.90 31.34 -56.59
N VAL A 10 -20.68 31.41 -55.28
CA VAL A 10 -19.36 31.21 -54.65
C VAL A 10 -19.36 29.81 -54.04
N VAL A 11 -18.60 28.89 -54.63
CA VAL A 11 -18.32 27.57 -54.05
C VAL A 11 -17.16 27.77 -53.07
N SER A 12 -17.47 27.85 -51.78
CA SER A 12 -16.47 27.96 -50.72
C SER A 12 -15.73 26.64 -50.54
N ALA A 13 -14.39 26.69 -50.63
CA ALA A 13 -13.50 25.62 -50.24
C ALA A 13 -13.56 25.44 -48.71
N VAL A 14 -14.02 24.28 -48.25
CA VAL A 14 -14.01 23.90 -46.82
C VAL A 14 -12.65 23.28 -46.51
N THR A 15 -11.80 24.03 -45.82
CA THR A 15 -10.59 23.51 -45.17
C THR A 15 -11.01 22.71 -43.94
N ALA A 16 -11.00 21.39 -44.05
CA ALA A 16 -11.20 20.50 -42.91
C ALA A 16 -9.95 20.54 -42.02
N MET A 17 -10.02 21.26 -40.89
CA MET A 17 -9.05 21.12 -39.81
C MET A 17 -9.25 19.77 -39.14
N LEU A 18 -8.30 18.84 -39.35
CA LEU A 18 -8.19 17.62 -38.55
C LEU A 18 -7.77 18.00 -37.13
N THR A 19 -8.72 18.01 -36.20
CA THR A 19 -8.42 17.99 -34.77
C THR A 19 -8.08 16.55 -34.38
N ALA A 20 -6.79 16.23 -34.24
CA ALA A 20 -6.38 14.98 -33.62
C ALA A 20 -6.83 14.97 -32.15
N PRO A 21 -7.39 13.87 -31.63
CA PRO A 21 -7.67 13.75 -30.21
C PRO A 21 -6.33 13.77 -29.46
N ALA A 22 -6.17 14.69 -28.52
CA ALA A 22 -5.08 14.65 -27.55
C ALA A 22 -5.23 13.35 -26.75
N ALA A 23 -4.37 12.37 -27.03
CA ALA A 23 -4.21 11.22 -26.16
C ALA A 23 -3.71 11.78 -24.82
N ALA A 24 -4.56 11.76 -23.80
CA ALA A 24 -4.14 12.05 -22.44
C ALA A 24 -3.00 11.07 -22.12
N ALA A 25 -1.79 11.59 -21.92
CA ALA A 25 -0.69 10.80 -21.40
C ALA A 25 -1.17 10.25 -20.06
N ARG A 26 -1.37 8.93 -19.99
CA ARG A 26 -1.58 8.27 -18.70
C ARG A 26 -0.27 8.47 -17.95
N ALA A 27 -0.35 9.05 -16.75
CA ALA A 27 0.77 8.94 -15.82
C ALA A 27 1.08 7.45 -15.68
N SER A 28 2.29 7.06 -16.01
CA SER A 28 2.74 5.68 -15.88
C SER A 28 2.94 5.37 -14.41
N THR A 29 2.53 4.16 -14.00
CA THR A 29 2.56 3.72 -12.61
C THR A 29 3.41 2.47 -12.49
N ILE A 30 4.06 2.32 -11.35
CA ILE A 30 4.71 1.08 -10.92
C ILE A 30 3.75 0.40 -9.96
N GLU A 31 3.25 -0.78 -10.35
CA GLU A 31 2.43 -1.62 -9.49
C GLU A 31 3.34 -2.57 -8.69
N VAL A 32 3.33 -2.43 -7.38
CA VAL A 32 4.02 -3.34 -6.46
C VAL A 32 3.04 -4.45 -6.07
N ASP A 33 3.48 -5.69 -6.22
CA ASP A 33 2.84 -6.89 -5.66
C ASP A 33 3.99 -7.80 -5.18
N LYS A 34 4.30 -7.73 -3.88
CA LYS A 34 5.48 -8.36 -3.29
C LYS A 34 5.07 -9.19 -2.08
N GLU A 35 5.35 -10.49 -2.13
CA GLU A 35 5.23 -11.38 -0.98
C GLU A 35 6.48 -11.29 -0.10
N LEU A 36 6.26 -11.13 1.20
CA LEU A 36 7.29 -11.08 2.24
C LEU A 36 6.85 -11.91 3.43
N THR A 37 7.82 -12.52 4.11
CA THR A 37 7.56 -13.31 5.32
C THR A 37 8.17 -12.62 6.53
N TYR A 38 7.38 -12.54 7.60
CA TYR A 38 7.76 -11.95 8.88
C TYR A 38 7.55 -12.97 10.00
N THR A 39 8.43 -12.93 10.99
CA THR A 39 8.28 -13.68 12.23
C THR A 39 7.69 -12.75 13.28
N CYS A 40 6.50 -13.08 13.75
CA CYS A 40 5.68 -12.28 14.66
C CYS A 40 5.60 -12.91 16.04
N GLU A 41 5.78 -12.10 17.07
CA GLU A 41 5.59 -12.46 18.47
C GLU A 41 4.17 -12.10 18.90
N PHE A 42 3.41 -13.14 19.25
CA PHE A 42 2.07 -13.00 19.81
C PHE A 42 2.10 -13.38 21.30
N PRO A 43 1.30 -12.74 22.15
CA PRO A 43 1.13 -13.19 23.53
C PRO A 43 0.68 -14.65 23.60
N TYR A 44 1.30 -15.43 24.50
CA TYR A 44 0.99 -16.86 24.75
C TYR A 44 1.29 -17.84 23.60
N LEU A 45 1.86 -17.37 22.48
CA LEU A 45 2.32 -18.23 21.39
C LEU A 45 3.85 -18.19 21.30
N VAL A 46 4.42 -19.27 20.76
CA VAL A 46 5.78 -19.21 20.22
C VAL A 46 5.79 -18.28 18.99
N PRO A 47 6.92 -17.69 18.60
CA PRO A 47 6.99 -16.86 17.40
C PRO A 47 6.38 -17.56 16.18
N GLN A 48 5.55 -16.84 15.43
CA GLN A 48 4.78 -17.34 14.30
C GLN A 48 5.29 -16.71 13.00
N GLU A 49 5.55 -17.51 11.98
CA GLU A 49 5.86 -16.99 10.65
C GLU A 49 4.56 -16.67 9.89
N LEU A 50 4.47 -15.45 9.38
CA LEU A 50 3.35 -14.97 8.57
C LEU A 50 3.86 -14.43 7.24
N SER A 51 3.35 -14.97 6.15
CA SER A 51 3.55 -14.42 4.81
C SER A 51 2.43 -13.45 4.48
N GLY A 52 2.81 -12.26 3.99
CA GLY A 52 1.90 -11.23 3.54
C GLY A 52 2.30 -10.70 2.17
N THR A 53 1.31 -10.33 1.36
CA THR A 53 1.51 -9.65 0.09
C THR A 53 1.31 -8.14 0.25
N VAL A 54 2.37 -7.38 0.05
CA VAL A 54 2.35 -5.92 -0.01
C VAL A 54 1.94 -5.48 -1.42
N ARG A 55 0.90 -4.64 -1.51
CA ARG A 55 0.43 -4.03 -2.75
C ARG A 55 0.33 -2.52 -2.63
N VAL A 56 0.88 -1.81 -3.62
CA VAL A 56 0.77 -0.35 -3.73
C VAL A 56 1.06 0.10 -5.16
N SER A 57 0.34 1.12 -5.63
CA SER A 57 0.60 1.79 -6.91
C SER A 57 1.44 3.05 -6.66
N LEU A 58 2.60 3.13 -7.31
CA LEU A 58 3.57 4.20 -7.15
C LEU A 58 3.74 4.98 -8.47
N PRO A 59 4.13 6.26 -8.42
CA PRO A 59 4.53 6.98 -9.62
C PRO A 59 5.78 6.34 -10.21
N ASP A 60 5.89 6.34 -11.55
CA ASP A 60 7.07 5.82 -12.24
C ASP A 60 8.25 6.81 -12.27
N SER A 61 8.02 8.06 -11.87
CA SER A 61 9.01 9.14 -11.80
C SER A 61 8.50 10.26 -10.89
N VAL A 62 9.42 11.07 -10.35
CA VAL A 62 9.09 12.26 -9.56
C VAL A 62 9.99 13.42 -9.97
N ALA A 63 9.44 14.62 -10.14
CA ALA A 63 10.25 15.79 -10.42
C ALA A 63 10.91 16.36 -9.15
N VAL A 64 12.06 17.01 -9.29
CA VAL A 64 12.76 17.68 -8.19
C VAL A 64 11.84 18.73 -7.56
N GLY A 65 11.79 18.72 -6.23
CA GLY A 65 10.94 19.62 -5.44
C GLY A 65 9.46 19.23 -5.43
N GLU A 66 9.04 18.25 -6.24
CA GLU A 66 7.71 17.66 -6.12
C GLU A 66 7.64 16.65 -4.98
N ARG A 67 6.43 16.52 -4.43
CA ARG A 67 6.18 15.59 -3.37
C ARG A 67 5.82 14.23 -3.95
N PHE A 68 6.67 13.25 -3.68
CA PHE A 68 6.36 11.85 -3.91
C PHE A 68 5.13 11.45 -3.08
N ARG A 69 4.15 10.84 -3.76
CA ARG A 69 2.96 10.24 -3.16
C ARG A 69 2.63 8.97 -3.92
N ALA A 70 2.29 7.91 -3.19
CA ALA A 70 1.65 6.76 -3.80
C ALA A 70 0.34 7.16 -4.48
N HIS A 71 -0.03 6.48 -5.55
CA HIS A 71 -1.32 6.64 -6.22
C HIS A 71 -2.45 5.84 -5.53
N SER A 72 -2.10 4.85 -4.72
CA SER A 72 -3.02 4.10 -3.88
C SER A 72 -2.60 4.10 -2.42
N ASP A 73 -3.50 3.68 -1.53
CA ASP A 73 -3.11 3.19 -0.22
C ASP A 73 -2.26 1.91 -0.38
N VAL A 74 -1.40 1.65 0.61
CA VAL A 74 -0.73 0.37 0.76
C VAL A 74 -1.72 -0.64 1.35
N THR A 75 -1.73 -1.85 0.78
CA THR A 75 -2.45 -3.01 1.31
C THR A 75 -1.43 -4.09 1.66
N ILE A 76 -1.53 -4.66 2.85
CA ILE A 76 -0.80 -5.84 3.29
C ILE A 76 -1.83 -6.95 3.49
N ALA A 77 -1.94 -7.84 2.51
CA ALA A 77 -2.85 -8.99 2.56
C ALA A 77 -2.12 -10.18 3.17
N LEU A 78 -2.53 -10.64 4.35
CA LEU A 78 -1.93 -11.77 5.05
C LEU A 78 -2.98 -12.78 5.49
N THR A 79 -2.55 -13.99 5.81
CA THR A 79 -3.44 -15.02 6.37
C THR A 79 -2.93 -15.41 7.74
N LEU A 80 -3.76 -15.22 8.77
CA LEU A 80 -3.48 -15.76 10.11
C LEU A 80 -3.60 -17.28 10.05
N ASN A 81 -2.61 -17.96 10.61
CA ASN A 81 -2.57 -19.42 10.64
C ASN A 81 -3.57 -19.99 11.68
N GLU A 82 -3.78 -21.30 11.62
CA GLU A 82 -4.75 -22.00 12.49
C GLU A 82 -4.36 -21.92 13.96
N ASP A 83 -3.07 -21.86 14.30
CA ASP A 83 -2.60 -21.73 15.69
C ASP A 83 -3.03 -20.41 16.32
N ILE A 84 -2.88 -19.29 15.58
CA ILE A 84 -3.35 -17.96 16.02
C ILE A 84 -4.87 -17.97 16.21
N VAL A 85 -5.61 -18.52 15.24
CA VAL A 85 -7.08 -18.59 15.31
C VAL A 85 -7.52 -19.47 16.48
N THR A 86 -6.83 -20.57 16.74
CA THR A 86 -7.11 -21.47 17.88
C THR A 86 -6.94 -20.73 19.21
N VAL A 87 -5.87 -19.96 19.38
CA VAL A 87 -5.67 -19.17 20.60
C VAL A 87 -6.73 -18.07 20.75
N LEU A 88 -7.11 -17.39 19.67
CA LEU A 88 -8.19 -16.41 19.71
C LEU A 88 -9.52 -17.04 20.17
N ASN A 89 -9.86 -18.23 19.66
CA ASN A 89 -11.04 -18.98 20.11
C ASN A 89 -10.93 -19.43 21.57
N LEU A 90 -9.76 -19.88 22.02
CA LEU A 90 -9.52 -20.26 23.42
C LEU A 90 -9.71 -19.07 24.38
N LEU A 91 -9.40 -17.86 23.92
CA LEU A 91 -9.62 -16.60 24.64
C LEU A 91 -11.05 -16.06 24.45
N GLU A 92 -11.93 -16.82 23.81
CA GLU A 92 -13.33 -16.48 23.52
C GLU A 92 -13.49 -15.24 22.63
N ALA A 93 -12.48 -14.90 21.81
CA ALA A 93 -12.57 -13.82 20.85
C ALA A 93 -13.54 -14.20 19.72
N ALA A 94 -14.56 -13.37 19.51
CA ALA A 94 -15.48 -13.47 18.37
C ALA A 94 -15.08 -12.52 17.23
N THR A 95 -14.46 -11.39 17.56
CA THR A 95 -13.98 -10.41 16.58
C THR A 95 -12.68 -9.78 17.04
N PHE A 96 -11.87 -9.28 16.11
CA PHE A 96 -10.79 -8.34 16.41
C PHE A 96 -10.71 -7.22 15.38
N ASP A 97 -10.16 -6.10 15.79
CA ASP A 97 -9.69 -5.00 14.93
C ASP A 97 -8.44 -4.37 15.56
N GLY A 98 -7.84 -3.39 14.90
CA GLY A 98 -6.66 -2.75 15.45
C GLY A 98 -6.01 -1.73 14.55
N ALA A 99 -4.86 -1.24 15.04
CA ALA A 99 -3.98 -0.34 14.31
C ALA A 99 -2.59 -0.95 14.22
N ALA A 100 -1.87 -0.63 13.15
CA ALA A 100 -0.53 -1.12 12.90
C ALA A 100 0.38 -0.01 12.38
N ARG A 101 1.67 -0.34 12.38
CA ARG A 101 2.74 0.44 11.79
C ARG A 101 3.67 -0.52 11.06
N ALA A 102 4.02 -0.20 9.83
CA ALA A 102 5.03 -0.91 9.06
C ALA A 102 6.16 0.04 8.72
N ASP A 103 7.40 -0.44 8.68
CA ASP A 103 8.52 0.34 8.19
C ASP A 103 8.69 0.19 6.67
N VAL A 104 9.12 1.27 6.02
CA VAL A 104 9.60 1.30 4.64
C VAL A 104 10.96 1.98 4.61
N ASP A 105 11.93 1.30 4.03
CA ASP A 105 13.28 1.83 3.83
C ASP A 105 13.34 2.59 2.51
N ALA A 106 13.82 3.82 2.59
CA ALA A 106 14.04 4.70 1.45
C ALA A 106 15.54 4.99 1.30
N ASP A 107 16.06 4.82 0.10
CA ASP A 107 17.41 5.23 -0.30
C ASP A 107 17.29 6.28 -1.41
N ILE A 108 17.75 7.50 -1.13
CA ILE A 108 17.82 8.60 -2.11
C ILE A 108 19.29 8.89 -2.35
N ASN A 109 19.80 8.51 -3.52
CA ASN A 109 21.20 8.75 -3.91
C ASN A 109 22.23 8.26 -2.88
N GLY A 110 21.96 7.14 -2.20
CA GLY A 110 22.81 6.54 -1.16
C GLY A 110 22.55 7.08 0.25
N LEU A 111 21.69 8.08 0.42
CA LEU A 111 21.20 8.50 1.72
C LEU A 111 20.01 7.63 2.13
N ARG A 112 20.19 6.84 3.19
CA ARG A 112 19.17 5.91 3.70
C ARG A 112 18.39 6.50 4.86
N ALA A 113 17.08 6.28 4.84
CA ALA A 113 16.17 6.58 5.93
C ALA A 113 15.10 5.50 6.03
N THR A 114 14.79 5.08 7.25
CA THR A 114 13.62 4.24 7.55
C THR A 114 12.46 5.13 7.93
N LEU A 115 11.33 4.94 7.25
CA LEU A 115 10.10 5.69 7.47
C LEU A 115 9.05 4.70 7.91
N GLY A 116 8.48 4.88 9.09
CA GLY A 116 7.32 4.06 9.43
C GLY A 116 6.02 4.69 8.95
N ILE A 117 5.19 3.86 8.36
CA ILE A 117 3.82 4.11 7.90
C ILE A 117 2.91 4.03 9.12
N PRO A 118 2.51 5.16 9.74
CA PRO A 118 1.67 5.11 10.93
C PRO A 118 0.21 4.85 10.54
N GLY A 119 -0.57 4.31 11.47
CA GLY A 119 -2.03 4.26 11.35
C GLY A 119 -2.51 3.33 10.24
N LEU A 120 -1.76 2.26 9.95
CA LEU A 120 -2.30 1.15 9.17
C LEU A 120 -3.51 0.58 9.94
N ARG A 121 -4.59 0.31 9.24
CA ARG A 121 -5.85 -0.13 9.82
C ARG A 121 -6.01 -1.64 9.61
N ILE A 122 -6.19 -2.36 10.70
CA ILE A 122 -6.64 -3.75 10.71
C ILE A 122 -8.17 -3.73 10.80
N PRO A 123 -8.89 -4.20 9.77
CA PRO A 123 -10.34 -4.12 9.75
C PRO A 123 -10.96 -5.05 10.80
N ARG A 124 -12.16 -4.70 11.25
CA ARG A 124 -12.95 -5.57 12.11
C ARG A 124 -13.26 -6.86 11.37
N THR A 125 -12.78 -7.96 11.94
CA THR A 125 -12.79 -9.29 11.34
C THR A 125 -13.40 -10.28 12.32
N GLU A 126 -14.27 -11.17 11.83
CA GLU A 126 -14.85 -12.25 12.61
C GLU A 126 -13.84 -13.40 12.74
N VAL A 127 -13.72 -13.95 13.96
CA VAL A 127 -12.85 -15.10 14.22
C VAL A 127 -13.62 -16.38 13.84
N PRO A 128 -13.15 -17.17 12.87
CA PRO A 128 -13.78 -18.44 12.53
C PRO A 128 -13.47 -19.49 13.60
N VAL A 129 -14.27 -20.54 13.67
CA VAL A 129 -14.16 -21.55 14.74
C VAL A 129 -12.83 -22.30 14.68
N GLU A 130 -12.37 -22.77 13.50
CA GLU A 130 -11.10 -23.50 13.33
C GLU A 130 -10.63 -23.46 11.85
N GLN A 131 -10.27 -22.30 11.31
CA GLN A 131 -9.77 -22.14 9.93
C GLN A 131 -8.73 -21.03 9.86
N SER A 132 -7.88 -21.04 8.83
CA SER A 132 -7.05 -19.87 8.52
C SER A 132 -7.92 -18.65 8.20
N LEU A 133 -7.40 -17.45 8.52
CA LEU A 133 -8.18 -16.22 8.45
C LEU A 133 -7.45 -15.16 7.60
N PRO A 134 -7.94 -14.82 6.40
CA PRO A 134 -7.38 -13.72 5.62
C PRO A 134 -7.69 -12.37 6.26
N VAL A 135 -6.71 -11.47 6.25
CA VAL A 135 -6.78 -10.11 6.79
C VAL A 135 -6.09 -9.15 5.83
N ASP A 136 -6.79 -8.10 5.44
CA ASP A 136 -6.25 -7.02 4.61
C ASP A 136 -6.01 -5.78 5.46
N ILE A 137 -4.74 -5.50 5.74
CA ILE A 137 -4.31 -4.30 6.48
C ILE A 137 -4.09 -3.18 5.46
N THR A 138 -4.62 -1.99 5.72
CA THR A 138 -4.59 -0.88 4.75
C THR A 138 -4.12 0.43 5.37
N GLY A 139 -3.43 1.27 4.63
CA GLY A 139 -3.16 2.64 5.07
C GLY A 139 -2.38 3.45 4.05
N THR A 140 -2.07 4.70 4.41
CA THR A 140 -1.48 5.65 3.46
C THR A 140 0.03 5.75 3.64
N MET A 141 0.79 5.56 2.57
CA MET A 141 2.24 5.69 2.61
C MET A 141 2.66 7.16 2.87
N PRO A 142 3.69 7.41 3.72
CA PRO A 142 4.22 8.75 3.93
C PRO A 142 4.72 9.40 2.64
N SER A 143 4.62 10.73 2.58
CA SER A 143 5.11 11.49 1.43
C SER A 143 6.52 12.01 1.65
N LEU A 144 7.32 12.08 0.58
CA LEU A 144 8.72 12.51 0.59
C LEU A 144 8.88 13.68 -0.39
N ILE A 145 9.95 14.47 -0.25
CA ILE A 145 10.38 15.41 -1.28
C ILE A 145 11.87 15.20 -1.49
N ALA A 146 12.28 14.98 -2.74
CA ALA A 146 13.67 15.00 -3.15
C ALA A 146 13.99 16.36 -3.78
N TYR A 147 15.13 16.95 -3.41
CA TYR A 147 15.55 18.27 -3.88
C TYR A 147 16.71 18.21 -4.88
N GLU A 148 17.17 17.01 -5.22
CA GLU A 148 18.22 16.77 -6.20
C GLU A 148 17.78 15.61 -7.11
N PRO A 149 18.16 15.62 -8.40
CA PRO A 149 17.90 14.49 -9.29
C PRO A 149 18.61 13.22 -8.84
N GLY A 150 18.15 12.10 -9.36
CA GLY A 150 18.78 10.81 -9.12
C GLY A 150 17.77 9.69 -8.99
N THR A 151 17.89 8.87 -7.95
CA THR A 151 17.07 7.67 -7.80
C THR A 151 16.58 7.51 -6.36
N LEU A 152 15.27 7.29 -6.21
CA LEU A 152 14.64 6.81 -4.99
C LEU A 152 14.45 5.29 -5.10
N THR A 153 15.02 4.54 -4.17
CA THR A 153 14.73 3.11 -4.01
C THR A 153 13.92 2.90 -2.74
N LEU A 154 12.87 2.09 -2.85
CA LEU A 154 12.00 1.71 -1.74
C LEU A 154 12.13 0.20 -1.48
N ALA A 155 12.23 -0.17 -0.22
CA ALA A 155 12.19 -1.54 0.26
C ALA A 155 11.27 -1.65 1.48
N ALA A 156 10.67 -2.82 1.71
CA ALA A 156 10.00 -3.07 2.97
C ALA A 156 11.02 -3.05 4.12
N GLY A 157 10.67 -2.40 5.22
CA GLY A 157 11.54 -2.27 6.39
C GLY A 157 11.65 -3.57 7.18
N ALA A 158 12.44 -3.55 8.24
CA ALA A 158 12.65 -4.73 9.08
C ALA A 158 11.51 -5.01 10.06
N GLU A 159 10.71 -3.99 10.41
CA GLU A 159 9.75 -4.06 11.50
C GLU A 159 8.31 -3.80 11.06
N PHE A 160 7.41 -4.58 11.65
CA PHE A 160 5.97 -4.35 11.63
C PHE A 160 5.44 -4.52 13.05
N THR A 161 4.60 -3.60 13.52
CA THR A 161 3.97 -3.66 14.84
C THR A 161 2.48 -3.45 14.71
N ALA A 162 1.70 -4.13 15.54
CA ALA A 162 0.25 -3.97 15.59
C ALA A 162 -0.23 -3.97 17.04
N THR A 163 -1.27 -3.19 17.29
CA THR A 163 -2.05 -3.19 18.52
C THR A 163 -3.44 -3.72 18.16
N ILE A 164 -3.83 -4.83 18.77
CA ILE A 164 -5.04 -5.59 18.47
C ILE A 164 -6.02 -5.48 19.63
N ASP A 165 -7.27 -5.13 19.32
CA ASP A 165 -8.41 -5.17 20.23
C ASP A 165 -9.30 -6.36 19.87
N ALA A 166 -9.27 -7.41 20.69
CA ALA A 166 -10.10 -8.59 20.54
C ALA A 166 -11.29 -8.57 21.51
N ARG A 167 -12.47 -8.93 20.99
CA ARG A 167 -13.76 -8.81 21.68
C ARG A 167 -14.53 -10.13 21.64
N ARG A 168 -15.23 -10.44 22.73
CA ARG A 168 -16.22 -11.53 22.80
C ARG A 168 -17.46 -11.21 21.96
N ALA A 169 -18.33 -12.21 21.80
CA ALA A 169 -19.58 -12.07 21.06
C ALA A 169 -20.55 -11.02 21.64
N ASP A 170 -20.48 -10.75 22.95
CA ASP A 170 -21.27 -9.72 23.63
C ASP A 170 -20.65 -8.31 23.54
N GLY A 171 -19.49 -8.18 22.90
CA GLY A 171 -18.74 -6.93 22.75
C GLY A 171 -17.82 -6.59 23.92
N SER A 172 -17.74 -7.42 24.96
CA SER A 172 -16.74 -7.21 26.02
C SER A 172 -15.32 -7.48 25.49
N PRO A 173 -14.27 -6.84 26.04
CA PRO A 173 -12.89 -7.27 25.79
C PRO A 173 -12.69 -8.73 26.19
N ILE A 174 -11.81 -9.47 25.52
CA ILE A 174 -11.29 -10.75 26.02
C ILE A 174 -10.48 -10.53 27.30
N GLU A 175 -10.12 -11.60 28.04
CA GLU A 175 -9.32 -11.45 29.28
C GLU A 175 -7.98 -10.76 29.06
N LEU A 176 -7.35 -10.98 27.90
CA LEU A 176 -6.11 -10.32 27.52
C LEU A 176 -6.28 -8.81 27.26
N GLY A 177 -7.51 -8.35 26.99
CA GLY A 177 -7.77 -6.98 26.56
C GLY A 177 -7.15 -6.68 25.21
N GLU A 178 -6.64 -5.45 25.09
CA GLU A 178 -5.83 -5.00 23.95
C GLU A 178 -4.40 -5.53 24.10
N PHE A 179 -3.80 -5.99 23.01
CA PHE A 179 -2.46 -6.55 23.01
C PHE A 179 -1.64 -6.17 21.79
N ASP A 180 -0.32 -6.11 21.99
CA ASP A 180 0.62 -5.79 20.93
C ASP A 180 1.18 -7.06 20.27
N VAL A 181 1.46 -6.94 18.98
CA VAL A 181 2.15 -7.91 18.14
C VAL A 181 3.34 -7.21 17.51
N SER A 182 4.52 -7.80 17.67
CA SER A 182 5.77 -7.28 17.10
C SER A 182 6.30 -8.30 16.10
N CYS A 183 6.59 -7.85 14.89
CA CYS A 183 7.07 -8.68 13.80
C CYS A 183 8.39 -8.15 13.25
N ALA A 184 9.31 -9.06 12.99
CA ALA A 184 10.56 -8.78 12.29
C ALA A 184 10.58 -9.53 10.95
N ILE A 185 11.20 -8.95 9.93
CA ILE A 185 11.39 -9.65 8.65
C ILE A 185 12.13 -10.97 8.88
N THR A 186 11.61 -12.06 8.33
CA THR A 186 12.19 -13.38 8.54
C THR A 186 13.52 -13.51 7.80
N GLU A 187 14.56 -13.95 8.49
CA GLU A 187 15.84 -14.29 7.86
C GLU A 187 15.73 -15.65 7.17
N THR A 188 15.85 -15.66 5.84
CA THR A 188 15.77 -16.88 5.01
C THR A 188 17.12 -17.18 4.36
N GLU A 189 17.34 -18.43 3.92
CA GLU A 189 18.49 -18.81 3.11
C GLU A 189 18.02 -19.46 1.78
N PRO A 190 18.18 -18.79 0.62
CA PRO A 190 18.77 -17.45 0.44
C PRO A 190 17.91 -16.33 1.04
N PRO A 191 18.50 -15.15 1.33
CA PRO A 191 17.75 -14.00 1.84
C PRO A 191 16.61 -13.60 0.91
N GLN A 192 15.43 -13.32 1.48
CA GLN A 192 14.32 -12.75 0.74
C GLN A 192 14.66 -11.33 0.25
N ASP A 193 14.04 -10.92 -0.85
CA ASP A 193 14.26 -9.61 -1.47
C ASP A 193 13.18 -8.59 -1.03
N PRO A 194 13.52 -7.63 -0.14
CA PRO A 194 12.57 -6.63 0.34
C PRO A 194 12.34 -5.49 -0.67
N HIS A 195 13.01 -5.46 -1.83
CA HIS A 195 12.86 -4.40 -2.82
C HIS A 195 11.41 -4.26 -3.30
N LEU A 196 10.88 -3.03 -3.24
CA LEU A 196 9.53 -2.72 -3.70
C LEU A 196 9.57 -1.98 -5.04
N ALA A 197 10.39 -0.93 -5.15
CA ALA A 197 10.48 -0.12 -6.36
C ALA A 197 11.77 0.68 -6.46
N THR A 198 12.11 1.08 -7.68
CA THR A 198 13.15 2.06 -7.99
C THR A 198 12.55 3.11 -8.91
N ILE A 199 12.63 4.37 -8.49
CA ILE A 199 11.91 5.50 -9.08
C ILE A 199 12.93 6.60 -9.42
N PRO A 200 13.07 7.00 -10.70
CA PRO A 200 13.89 8.13 -11.08
C PRO A 200 13.33 9.44 -10.53
N ILE A 201 14.23 10.29 -10.06
CA ILE A 201 13.99 11.68 -9.69
C ILE A 201 14.55 12.56 -10.82
N THR A 202 13.68 13.28 -11.52
CA THR A 202 14.02 14.06 -12.72
C THR A 202 13.98 15.56 -12.45
N GLU A 203 14.70 16.36 -13.24
CA GLU A 203 14.63 17.83 -13.22
C GLU A 203 13.24 18.37 -13.61
#